data_AF-A0A3D5H8I8-F1
#
_entry.id   AF-A0A3D5H8I8-F1
#
_cell.length_a   1.000
_cell.length_b   1.000
_cell.length_c   1.000
_cell.angle_alpha   90.00
_cell.angle_beta   90.00
_cell.angle_gamma   90.00
#
_symmetry.space_group_name_H-M   'P 1'
#
loop_
_entity.id
_entity.type
_entity.pdbx_description
1 polymer ?
#
loop_
_entity_poly.entity_id
_entity_poly.type
_entity_poly.pdbx_seq_one_letter_code
_entity_poly.pdbx_strand_id
1 'polypeptide(L)'
;IFKQLLGAGARPCFANAFPQRFFDYMNRHRTRMTVTTLSCTMSGVPLLNAQDLREGNGISADITSAGWRELGYPDVPMIEPAEAGRRLVELTSKHDFVLFEYWKTDHAGHSASFAEAVEVLERFDGMLAAIIETLDTRSTMLLVTSDHGNVEDMSVKTHTRNPVPAILFGRGHDSFAERLHPTPSDGSDLTRVMPLLMEHITERQ
;
A
#
# COMPACT_ATOMS: atom_id res chain seq x y z
N ILE A 1 3.03 -11.67 -7.10
CA ILE A 1 3.07 -10.49 -7.99
C ILE A 1 4.51 -10.03 -8.29
N PHE A 2 5.31 -9.65 -7.29
CA PHE A 2 6.68 -9.11 -7.49
C PHE A 2 7.58 -9.94 -8.40
N LYS A 3 7.72 -11.25 -8.14
CA LYS A 3 8.48 -12.17 -9.02
C LYS A 3 7.98 -12.17 -10.47
N GLN A 4 6.66 -12.09 -10.69
CA GLN A 4 6.08 -12.08 -12.04
C GLN A 4 6.34 -10.75 -12.75
N LEU A 5 6.20 -9.62 -12.04
CA LEU A 5 6.51 -8.30 -12.56
C LEU A 5 7.98 -8.17 -12.97
N LEU A 6 8.90 -8.62 -12.11
CA LEU A 6 10.33 -8.65 -12.44
C LEU A 6 10.61 -9.55 -13.65
N GLY A 7 9.97 -10.73 -13.73
CA GLY A 7 10.08 -11.64 -14.87
C GLY A 7 9.55 -11.05 -16.18
N ALA A 8 8.62 -10.10 -16.10
CA ALA A 8 8.09 -9.35 -17.25
C ALA A 8 8.91 -8.08 -17.57
N GLY A 9 10.02 -7.83 -16.86
CA GLY A 9 10.87 -6.66 -17.06
C GLY A 9 10.36 -5.36 -16.45
N ALA A 10 9.27 -5.42 -15.66
CA ALA A 10 8.75 -4.27 -14.93
C ALA A 10 9.59 -3.97 -13.67
N ARG A 11 9.51 -2.73 -13.19
CA ARG A 11 10.21 -2.24 -11.98
C ARG A 11 9.20 -2.07 -10.84
N PRO A 12 8.94 -3.10 -10.02
CA PRO A 12 8.03 -2.95 -8.89
C PRO A 12 8.71 -2.31 -7.67
N CYS A 13 7.95 -1.54 -6.92
CA CYS A 13 8.34 -0.94 -5.65
C CYS A 13 7.34 -1.31 -4.55
N PHE A 14 7.83 -1.71 -3.38
CA PHE A 14 7.05 -1.71 -2.15
C PHE A 14 7.45 -0.46 -1.36
N ALA A 15 6.56 0.52 -1.33
CA ALA A 15 6.86 1.89 -0.92
C ALA A 15 7.01 2.07 0.60
N ASN A 16 6.63 1.07 1.41
CA ASN A 16 6.78 1.13 2.85
C ASN A 16 8.27 1.13 3.25
N ALA A 17 8.68 2.13 4.03
CA ALA A 17 10.00 2.19 4.64
C ALA A 17 10.02 1.57 6.04
N PHE A 18 11.15 0.95 6.40
CA PHE A 18 11.33 0.21 7.64
C PHE A 18 12.53 0.73 8.46
N PRO A 19 12.44 0.79 9.79
CA PRO A 19 13.56 1.15 10.65
C PRO A 19 14.59 0.01 10.76
N GLN A 20 15.83 0.30 11.16
CA GLN A 20 16.90 -0.70 11.27
C GLN A 20 16.50 -1.88 12.16
N ARG A 21 15.78 -1.63 13.27
CA ARG A 21 15.28 -2.69 14.17
C ARG A 21 14.43 -3.75 13.44
N PHE A 22 13.76 -3.40 12.35
CA PHE A 22 12.99 -4.34 11.53
C PHE A 22 13.91 -5.26 10.72
N PHE A 23 14.95 -4.70 10.09
CA PHE A 23 15.98 -5.49 9.40
C PHE A 23 16.75 -6.39 10.37
N ASP A 24 17.07 -5.88 11.55
CA ASP A 24 17.69 -6.67 12.62
C ASP A 24 16.78 -7.81 13.08
N TYR A 25 15.46 -7.56 13.14
CA TYR A 25 14.46 -8.59 13.40
C TYR A 25 14.49 -9.64 12.29
N MET A 26 14.41 -9.25 11.01
CA MET A 26 14.41 -10.18 9.87
C MET A 26 15.61 -11.13 9.85
N ASN A 27 16.79 -10.65 10.26
CA ASN A 27 18.02 -11.44 10.29
C ASN A 27 18.09 -12.48 11.41
N ARG A 28 17.14 -12.49 12.35
CA ARG A 28 17.04 -13.51 13.40
C ARG A 28 16.45 -14.81 12.85
N HIS A 29 16.82 -15.94 13.45
CA HIS A 29 16.27 -17.24 13.04
C HIS A 29 14.76 -17.32 13.35
N ARG A 30 13.97 -17.82 12.39
CA ARG A 30 12.51 -18.08 12.51
C ARG A 30 11.64 -16.83 12.75
N THR A 31 11.77 -15.83 11.90
CA THR A 31 10.97 -14.60 11.94
C THR A 31 9.65 -14.73 11.16
N ARG A 32 8.59 -14.09 11.66
CA ARG A 32 7.31 -13.98 10.96
C ARG A 32 7.29 -12.63 10.26
N MET A 33 7.20 -12.65 8.94
CA MET A 33 7.09 -11.45 8.11
C MET A 33 5.67 -11.35 7.54
N THR A 34 5.23 -10.13 7.22
CA THR A 34 4.01 -9.96 6.43
C THR A 34 4.19 -10.61 5.06
N VAL A 35 3.09 -11.03 4.44
CA VAL A 35 3.14 -11.68 3.11
C VAL A 35 3.80 -10.78 2.07
N THR A 36 3.59 -9.47 2.16
CA THR A 36 4.17 -8.46 1.27
C THR A 36 5.69 -8.41 1.43
N THR A 37 6.18 -8.28 2.68
CA THR A 37 7.61 -8.28 2.99
C THR A 37 8.29 -9.56 2.51
N LEU A 38 7.72 -10.72 2.86
CA LEU A 38 8.24 -12.02 2.45
C LEU A 38 8.31 -12.15 0.93
N SER A 39 7.27 -11.68 0.23
CA SER A 39 7.21 -11.70 -1.23
C SER A 39 8.28 -10.81 -1.86
N CYS A 40 8.53 -9.62 -1.32
CA CYS A 40 9.62 -8.75 -1.76
C CYS A 40 10.98 -9.42 -1.59
N THR A 41 11.28 -9.89 -0.38
CA THR A 41 12.56 -10.55 -0.06
C THR A 41 12.81 -11.78 -0.93
N MET A 42 11.80 -12.63 -1.13
CA MET A 42 11.91 -13.83 -1.97
C MET A 42 12.03 -13.51 -3.48
N SER A 43 11.53 -12.35 -3.91
CA SER A 43 11.58 -11.93 -5.32
C SER A 43 12.82 -11.08 -5.62
N GLY A 44 13.57 -10.65 -4.62
CA GLY A 44 14.70 -9.73 -4.78
C GLY A 44 14.30 -8.25 -4.93
N VAL A 45 13.05 -7.89 -4.61
CA VAL A 45 12.63 -6.49 -4.53
C VAL A 45 13.19 -5.89 -3.25
N PRO A 46 13.95 -4.79 -3.30
CA PRO A 46 14.54 -4.18 -2.12
C PRO A 46 13.45 -3.63 -1.18
N LEU A 47 13.69 -3.77 0.13
CA LEU A 47 12.89 -3.10 1.16
C LEU A 47 13.54 -1.76 1.49
N LEU A 48 12.72 -0.73 1.63
CA LEU A 48 13.17 0.63 1.85
C LEU A 48 13.53 0.87 3.32
N ASN A 49 14.56 1.67 3.57
CA ASN A 49 15.08 1.97 4.90
C ASN A 49 14.93 3.46 5.25
N ALA A 50 15.54 3.87 6.37
CA ALA A 50 15.51 5.25 6.85
C ALA A 50 16.06 6.27 5.84
N GLN A 51 17.12 5.91 5.11
CA GLN A 51 17.71 6.75 4.07
C GLN A 51 16.71 6.99 2.94
N ASP A 52 16.07 5.94 2.45
CA ASP A 52 15.06 6.04 1.40
C ASP A 52 13.89 6.94 1.83
N LEU A 53 13.44 6.80 3.08
CA LEU A 53 12.40 7.66 3.65
C LEU A 53 12.82 9.14 3.69
N ARG A 54 14.06 9.44 4.11
CA ARG A 54 14.60 10.80 4.15
C ARG A 54 14.71 11.43 2.76
N GLU A 55 15.07 10.63 1.77
CA GLU A 55 15.20 11.07 0.36
C GLU A 55 13.86 11.12 -0.39
N GLY A 56 12.75 10.76 0.26
CA GLY A 56 11.43 10.72 -0.38
C GLY A 56 11.24 9.53 -1.33
N ASN A 57 12.13 8.54 -1.27
CA ASN A 57 12.02 7.30 -2.05
C ASN A 57 11.11 6.26 -1.40
N GLY A 58 10.58 6.52 -0.20
CA GLY A 58 9.64 5.67 0.52
C GLY A 58 8.68 6.45 1.41
N ILE A 59 7.64 5.77 1.88
CA ILE A 59 6.58 6.30 2.74
C ILE A 59 6.60 5.54 4.06
N SER A 60 6.46 6.27 5.17
CA SER A 60 6.31 5.65 6.48
C SER A 60 4.96 4.93 6.59
N ALA A 61 4.93 3.82 7.33
CA ALA A 61 3.69 3.06 7.54
C ALA A 61 2.59 3.84 8.30
N ASP A 62 2.95 4.91 9.03
CA ASP A 62 2.01 5.84 9.67
C ASP A 62 1.69 7.08 8.80
N ILE A 63 2.12 7.10 7.52
CA ILE A 63 1.99 8.18 6.55
C ILE A 63 2.86 9.40 6.88
N THR A 64 2.81 9.90 8.12
CA THR A 64 3.41 11.18 8.53
C THR A 64 4.84 11.06 9.03
N SER A 65 5.35 9.85 9.25
CA SER A 65 6.63 9.56 9.90
C SER A 65 6.70 10.00 11.37
N ALA A 66 5.57 10.25 12.02
CA ALA A 66 5.53 10.71 13.40
C ALA A 66 6.25 9.77 14.38
N GLY A 67 6.10 8.45 14.18
CA GLY A 67 6.74 7.45 15.04
C GLY A 67 8.27 7.36 14.91
N TRP A 68 8.89 7.87 13.84
CA TRP A 68 10.30 7.59 13.53
C TRP A 68 11.30 8.22 14.51
N ARG A 69 10.95 9.37 15.09
CA ARG A 69 11.78 10.04 16.09
C ARG A 69 12.01 9.16 17.32
N GLU A 70 10.96 8.51 17.79
CA GLU A 70 11.01 7.58 18.94
C GLU A 70 11.79 6.30 18.62
N LEU A 71 11.95 5.98 17.33
CA LEU A 71 12.74 4.85 16.85
C LEU A 71 14.23 5.16 16.70
N GLY A 72 14.66 6.36 17.10
CA GLY A 72 16.06 6.79 17.02
C GLY A 72 16.43 7.49 15.71
N TYR A 73 15.44 7.99 14.96
CA TYR A 73 15.65 8.73 13.70
C TYR A 73 15.14 10.17 13.82
N PRO A 74 15.79 11.04 14.60
CA PRO A 74 15.35 12.42 14.81
C PRO A 74 15.51 13.30 13.56
N ASP A 75 16.27 12.82 12.58
CA ASP A 75 16.56 13.45 11.30
C ASP A 75 15.54 13.09 10.19
N VAL A 76 14.67 12.11 10.42
CA VAL A 76 13.55 11.83 9.52
C VAL A 76 12.50 12.94 9.67
N PRO A 77 12.20 13.70 8.61
CA PRO A 77 11.23 14.78 8.70
C PRO A 77 9.82 14.20 8.87
N MET A 78 9.06 14.77 9.79
CA MET A 78 7.61 14.57 9.82
C MET A 78 6.99 15.31 8.63
N ILE A 79 6.06 14.67 7.95
CA ILE A 79 5.37 15.23 6.79
C ILE A 79 3.86 15.18 6.98
N GLU A 80 3.17 16.09 6.31
CA GLU A 80 1.72 16.06 6.23
C GLU A 80 1.24 14.90 5.34
N PRO A 81 0.04 14.34 5.56
CA PRO A 81 -0.50 13.28 4.71
C PRO A 81 -0.50 13.60 3.22
N ALA A 82 -0.82 14.85 2.86
CA ALA A 82 -0.80 15.29 1.47
C ALA A 82 0.60 15.18 0.83
N GLU A 83 1.66 15.46 1.58
CA GLU A 83 3.04 15.33 1.10
C GLU A 83 3.41 13.85 0.90
N ALA A 84 2.94 12.94 1.77
CA ALA A 84 3.11 11.51 1.57
C ALA A 84 2.42 11.03 0.28
N GLY A 85 1.23 11.58 -0.03
CA GLY A 85 0.50 11.29 -1.26
C GLY A 85 1.28 11.71 -2.51
N ARG A 86 1.82 12.93 -2.51
CA ARG A 86 2.66 13.43 -3.62
C ARG A 86 3.92 12.57 -3.81
N ARG A 87 4.63 12.24 -2.73
CA ARG A 87 5.80 11.34 -2.80
C ARG A 87 5.45 9.98 -3.37
N LEU A 88 4.30 9.41 -2.99
CA LEU A 88 3.85 8.14 -3.55
C LEU A 88 3.60 8.24 -5.06
N VAL A 89 3.02 9.35 -5.53
CA VAL A 89 2.84 9.64 -6.97
C VAL A 89 4.20 9.80 -7.66
N GLU A 90 5.17 10.50 -7.07
CA GLU A 90 6.51 10.65 -7.64
C GLU A 90 7.20 9.30 -7.89
N LEU A 91 6.98 8.30 -7.02
CA LEU A 91 7.52 6.94 -7.22
C LEU A 91 7.03 6.29 -8.51
N THR A 92 5.85 6.67 -9.01
CA THR A 92 5.28 6.12 -10.27
C THR A 92 6.06 6.55 -11.52
N SER A 93 6.87 7.61 -11.43
CA SER A 93 7.79 8.00 -12.52
C SER A 93 9.00 7.07 -12.64
N LYS A 94 9.38 6.40 -11.53
CA LYS A 94 10.55 5.53 -11.42
C LYS A 94 10.19 4.04 -11.50
N HIS A 95 8.92 3.70 -11.30
CA HIS A 95 8.45 2.33 -11.12
C HIS A 95 7.18 2.08 -11.92
N ASP A 96 7.06 0.87 -12.47
CA ASP A 96 5.90 0.48 -13.28
C ASP A 96 4.76 -0.06 -12.39
N PHE A 97 5.07 -0.38 -11.13
CA PHE A 97 4.12 -0.78 -10.10
C PHE A 97 4.60 -0.29 -8.74
N VAL A 98 3.75 0.42 -8.00
CA VAL A 98 4.01 0.88 -6.64
C VAL A 98 2.92 0.33 -5.72
N LEU A 99 3.34 -0.42 -4.70
CA LEU A 99 2.45 -0.92 -3.64
C LEU A 99 2.75 -0.18 -2.34
N PHE A 100 1.72 0.34 -1.69
CA PHE A 100 1.79 0.86 -0.31
C PHE A 100 0.76 0.14 0.55
N GLU A 101 1.19 -0.35 1.72
CA GLU A 101 0.37 -1.06 2.68
C GLU A 101 0.11 -0.17 3.90
N TYR A 102 -1.16 0.10 4.21
CA TYR A 102 -1.57 0.93 5.36
C TYR A 102 -2.29 0.10 6.42
N TRP A 103 -1.52 -0.60 7.26
CA TRP A 103 -2.05 -1.50 8.30
C TRP A 103 -2.63 -0.79 9.54
N LYS A 104 -2.50 0.54 9.63
CA LYS A 104 -2.94 1.31 10.80
C LYS A 104 -4.46 1.27 11.02
N THR A 105 -5.25 1.07 9.96
CA THR A 105 -6.70 0.87 10.06
C THR A 105 -7.04 -0.42 10.80
N ASP A 106 -6.33 -1.51 10.51
CA ASP A 106 -6.50 -2.79 11.21
C ASP A 106 -6.13 -2.69 12.69
N HIS A 107 -5.02 -2.00 13.00
CA HIS A 107 -4.61 -1.76 14.38
C HIS A 107 -5.65 -0.97 15.18
N ALA A 108 -6.20 0.09 14.58
CA ALA A 108 -7.25 0.91 15.19
C ALA A 108 -8.55 0.12 15.40
N GLY A 109 -8.91 -0.74 14.44
CA GLY A 109 -10.06 -1.63 14.57
C GLY A 109 -9.90 -2.61 15.74
N HIS A 110 -8.72 -3.21 15.89
CA HIS A 110 -8.40 -4.08 17.02
C HIS A 110 -8.35 -3.36 18.38
N SER A 111 -7.99 -2.08 18.42
CA SER A 111 -8.00 -1.29 19.66
C SER A 111 -9.41 -0.91 20.11
N ALA A 112 -10.41 -1.03 19.22
CA ALA A 112 -11.78 -0.56 19.41
C ALA A 112 -11.87 0.93 19.82
N SER A 113 -10.84 1.72 19.48
CA SER A 113 -10.76 3.14 19.77
C SER A 113 -11.32 3.94 18.60
N PHE A 114 -12.54 4.46 18.75
CA PHE A 114 -13.16 5.30 17.72
C PHE A 114 -12.31 6.54 17.38
N ALA A 115 -11.67 7.15 18.39
CA ALA A 115 -10.80 8.30 18.18
C ALA A 115 -9.56 7.95 17.33
N GLU A 116 -8.95 6.80 17.60
CA GLU A 116 -7.81 6.30 16.81
C GLU A 116 -8.26 5.97 15.37
N ALA A 117 -9.43 5.33 15.22
CA ALA A 117 -10.01 5.03 13.91
C ALA A 117 -10.23 6.30 13.06
N VAL A 118 -10.77 7.37 13.66
CA VAL A 118 -10.94 8.67 12.98
C VAL A 118 -9.58 9.23 12.57
N GLU A 119 -8.61 9.27 13.49
CA GLU A 119 -7.28 9.84 13.21
C GLU A 119 -6.55 9.12 12.07
N VAL A 120 -6.59 7.78 12.04
CA VAL A 120 -5.94 7.01 10.96
C VAL A 120 -6.67 7.15 9.62
N LEU A 121 -8.01 7.24 9.64
CA LEU A 121 -8.79 7.44 8.43
C LEU A 121 -8.62 8.85 7.85
N GLU A 122 -8.55 9.90 8.68
CA GLU A 122 -8.29 11.27 8.24
C GLU A 122 -6.89 11.41 7.63
N ARG A 123 -5.88 10.73 8.19
CA ARG A 123 -4.54 10.68 7.58
C ARG A 123 -4.57 9.97 6.23
N PHE A 124 -5.25 8.83 6.14
CA PHE A 124 -5.39 8.11 4.87
C PHE A 124 -6.11 8.95 3.82
N ASP A 125 -7.20 9.62 4.20
CA ASP A 125 -7.99 10.51 3.33
C ASP A 125 -7.15 11.69 2.81
N GLY A 126 -6.41 12.37 3.67
CA GLY A 126 -5.53 13.47 3.27
C GLY A 126 -4.41 13.04 2.30
N MET A 127 -3.89 11.82 2.47
CA MET A 127 -2.94 11.23 1.52
C MET A 127 -3.61 10.89 0.18
N LEU A 128 -4.80 10.28 0.23
CA LEU A 128 -5.57 9.88 -0.95
C LEU A 128 -5.99 11.10 -1.79
N ALA A 129 -6.43 12.18 -1.14
CA ALA A 129 -6.78 13.44 -1.80
C ALA A 129 -5.60 13.97 -2.64
N ALA A 130 -4.40 14.03 -2.06
CA ALA A 130 -3.22 14.50 -2.77
C ALA A 130 -2.79 13.57 -3.92
N ILE A 131 -2.98 12.26 -3.79
CA ILE A 131 -2.76 11.32 -4.89
C ILE A 131 -3.71 11.65 -6.04
N ILE A 132 -5.00 11.79 -5.78
CA ILE A 132 -6.02 12.09 -6.80
C ILE A 132 -5.71 13.41 -7.51
N GLU A 133 -5.28 14.43 -6.78
CA GLU A 133 -4.93 15.75 -7.32
C GLU A 133 -3.70 15.74 -8.23
N THR A 134 -2.72 14.86 -7.97
CA THR A 134 -1.39 14.93 -8.61
C THR A 134 -1.09 13.78 -9.57
N LEU A 135 -1.88 12.71 -9.58
CA LEU A 135 -1.70 11.55 -10.45
C LEU A 135 -1.90 11.92 -11.93
N ASP A 136 -0.96 11.57 -12.80
CA ASP A 136 -1.17 11.61 -14.25
C ASP A 136 -2.09 10.45 -14.68
N THR A 137 -3.39 10.75 -14.75
CA THR A 137 -4.45 9.80 -15.08
C THR A 137 -4.36 9.21 -16.48
N ARG A 138 -3.51 9.76 -17.36
CA ARG A 138 -3.30 9.22 -18.71
C ARG A 138 -2.34 8.03 -18.71
N SER A 139 -1.38 8.01 -17.79
CA SER A 139 -0.30 7.01 -17.75
C SER A 139 -0.43 6.04 -16.57
N THR A 140 -1.07 6.46 -15.48
CA THR A 140 -1.11 5.69 -14.23
C THR A 140 -2.55 5.42 -13.77
N MET A 141 -2.76 4.23 -13.23
CA MET A 141 -3.99 3.82 -12.55
C MET A 141 -3.71 3.72 -11.05
N LEU A 142 -4.59 4.29 -10.24
CA LEU A 142 -4.68 4.06 -8.81
C LEU A 142 -5.73 2.97 -8.56
N LEU A 143 -5.37 1.98 -7.75
CA LEU A 143 -6.27 1.01 -7.16
C LEU A 143 -6.16 1.10 -5.64
N VAL A 144 -7.26 1.38 -4.96
CA VAL A 144 -7.39 1.29 -3.50
C VAL A 144 -8.29 0.11 -3.17
N THR A 145 -7.78 -0.81 -2.37
CA THR A 145 -8.50 -2.00 -1.93
C THR A 145 -8.04 -2.39 -0.52
N SER A 146 -8.71 -3.36 0.09
CA SER A 146 -8.34 -3.92 1.39
C SER A 146 -8.26 -5.45 1.27
N ASP A 147 -7.43 -6.10 2.08
CA ASP A 147 -7.37 -7.55 2.16
C ASP A 147 -8.51 -8.15 3.00
N HIS A 148 -9.08 -7.36 3.92
CA HIS A 148 -10.28 -7.69 4.70
C HIS A 148 -10.95 -6.44 5.30
N GLY A 149 -12.09 -6.64 5.98
CA GLY A 149 -12.72 -5.63 6.84
C GLY A 149 -12.23 -5.72 8.29
N ASN A 150 -12.31 -4.61 9.02
CA ASN A 150 -12.08 -4.50 10.46
C ASN A 150 -12.71 -3.19 11.00
N VAL A 151 -12.06 -2.05 10.72
CA VAL A 151 -12.35 -0.74 11.33
C VAL A 151 -13.77 -0.23 11.06
N GLU A 152 -14.45 -0.74 10.03
CA GLU A 152 -15.83 -0.38 9.71
C GLU A 152 -16.86 -0.92 10.71
N ASP A 153 -16.51 -1.95 11.49
CA ASP A 153 -17.36 -2.52 12.55
C ASP A 153 -16.53 -2.89 13.79
N MET A 154 -16.22 -1.88 14.60
CA MET A 154 -15.50 -2.05 15.87
C MET A 154 -16.30 -2.80 16.95
N SER A 155 -17.54 -3.22 16.70
CA SER A 155 -18.26 -4.13 17.60
C SER A 155 -17.74 -5.57 17.52
N VAL A 156 -17.07 -5.92 16.41
CA VAL A 156 -16.44 -7.21 16.19
C VAL A 156 -14.96 -7.12 16.59
N LYS A 157 -14.51 -8.01 17.49
CA LYS A 157 -13.12 -7.99 18.00
C LYS A 157 -12.08 -8.50 17.00
N THR A 158 -12.54 -9.23 15.98
CA THR A 158 -11.73 -9.83 14.91
C THR A 158 -12.06 -9.16 13.59
N HIS A 159 -11.36 -9.55 12.51
CA HIS A 159 -11.74 -9.12 11.17
C HIS A 159 -13.20 -9.49 10.86
N THR A 160 -13.83 -8.67 10.02
CA THR A 160 -15.20 -8.89 9.57
C THR A 160 -15.21 -9.71 8.27
N ARG A 161 -16.41 -10.10 7.83
CA ARG A 161 -16.64 -10.70 6.50
C ARG A 161 -17.29 -9.71 5.54
N ASN A 162 -17.25 -8.41 5.86
CA ASN A 162 -17.80 -7.39 4.99
C ASN A 162 -17.00 -7.34 3.69
N PRO A 163 -17.64 -7.03 2.55
CA PRO A 163 -16.93 -6.84 1.31
C PRO A 163 -15.98 -5.64 1.42
N VAL A 164 -14.83 -5.75 0.76
CA VAL A 164 -13.82 -4.70 0.69
C VAL A 164 -14.00 -3.87 -0.58
N PRO A 165 -13.66 -2.58 -0.56
CA PRO A 165 -13.78 -1.74 -1.75
C PRO A 165 -12.72 -2.09 -2.80
N ALA A 166 -13.01 -1.74 -4.05
CA ALA A 166 -12.03 -1.64 -5.13
C ALA A 166 -12.26 -0.30 -5.84
N ILE A 167 -11.62 0.74 -5.33
CA ILE A 167 -11.72 2.10 -5.89
C ILE A 167 -10.64 2.24 -6.95
N LEU A 168 -11.05 2.59 -8.17
CA LEU A 168 -10.19 2.71 -9.34
C LEU A 168 -10.21 4.15 -9.86
N PHE A 169 -9.05 4.68 -10.22
CA PHE A 169 -8.92 6.03 -10.77
C PHE A 169 -7.77 6.09 -11.77
N GLY A 170 -7.93 6.86 -12.85
CA GLY A 170 -6.88 7.06 -13.86
C GLY A 170 -6.91 6.06 -15.01
N ARG A 171 -5.73 5.68 -15.53
CA ARG A 171 -5.61 5.00 -16.83
C ARG A 171 -6.36 3.67 -16.83
N GLY A 172 -7.27 3.47 -17.77
CA GLY A 172 -7.93 2.17 -18.00
C GLY A 172 -8.83 1.69 -16.86
N HIS A 173 -9.23 2.57 -15.93
CA HIS A 173 -10.05 2.20 -14.78
C HIS A 173 -11.40 1.58 -15.17
N ASP A 174 -12.07 2.08 -16.21
CA ASP A 174 -13.37 1.55 -16.69
C ASP A 174 -13.26 0.08 -17.12
N SER A 175 -12.30 -0.22 -18.01
CA SER A 175 -12.04 -1.59 -18.48
C SER A 175 -11.61 -2.51 -17.34
N PHE A 176 -10.78 -2.01 -16.41
CA PHE A 176 -10.41 -2.78 -15.23
C PHE A 176 -11.62 -3.09 -14.35
N ALA A 177 -12.49 -2.11 -14.11
CA ALA A 177 -13.70 -2.26 -13.30
C ALA A 177 -14.66 -3.29 -13.91
N GLU A 178 -14.97 -3.17 -15.21
CA GLU A 178 -15.81 -4.13 -15.95
C GLU A 178 -15.32 -5.56 -15.79
N ARG A 179 -14.00 -5.75 -15.84
CA ARG A 179 -13.37 -7.06 -15.72
C ARG A 179 -13.29 -7.54 -14.28
N LEU A 180 -13.19 -6.64 -13.31
CA LEU A 180 -13.14 -6.97 -11.87
C LEU A 180 -14.52 -7.36 -11.33
N HIS A 181 -15.59 -6.74 -11.85
CA HIS A 181 -16.95 -7.02 -11.42
C HIS A 181 -17.30 -8.52 -11.54
N PRO A 182 -18.09 -9.06 -10.59
CA PRO A 182 -18.58 -10.43 -10.69
C PRO A 182 -19.46 -10.60 -11.91
N THR A 183 -19.29 -11.69 -12.63
CA THR A 183 -20.43 -12.29 -13.32
C THR A 183 -21.37 -12.90 -12.26
N PRO A 184 -22.68 -13.03 -12.54
CA PRO A 184 -23.64 -13.63 -11.59
C PRO A 184 -23.29 -15.05 -11.11
N SER A 185 -22.33 -15.72 -11.77
CA SER A 185 -21.92 -17.09 -11.46
C SER A 185 -20.70 -17.22 -10.55
N ASP A 186 -19.81 -16.22 -10.48
CA ASP A 186 -18.50 -16.38 -9.81
C ASP A 186 -18.32 -15.60 -8.51
N GLY A 187 -19.08 -14.52 -8.27
CA GLY A 187 -18.74 -13.59 -7.19
C GLY A 187 -17.39 -12.88 -7.46
N SER A 188 -17.26 -11.62 -7.04
CA SER A 188 -15.96 -10.96 -7.11
C SER A 188 -15.24 -11.22 -5.80
N ASP A 189 -14.08 -11.87 -5.87
CA ASP A 189 -13.16 -11.98 -4.75
C ASP A 189 -11.81 -11.33 -5.10
N LEU A 190 -10.94 -11.23 -4.09
CA LEU A 190 -9.61 -10.63 -4.24
C LEU A 190 -8.68 -11.42 -5.18
N THR A 191 -9.00 -12.67 -5.51
CA THR A 191 -8.14 -13.51 -6.36
C THR A 191 -8.05 -12.99 -7.79
N ARG A 192 -9.06 -12.23 -8.23
CA ARG A 192 -9.09 -11.62 -9.57
C ARG A 192 -8.22 -10.36 -9.69
N VAL A 193 -7.89 -9.70 -8.58
CA VAL A 193 -7.11 -8.45 -8.61
C VAL A 193 -5.72 -8.67 -9.21
N MET A 194 -5.00 -9.71 -8.78
CA MET A 194 -3.62 -9.92 -9.22
C MET A 194 -3.49 -10.23 -10.72
N PRO A 195 -4.25 -11.18 -11.31
CA PRO A 195 -4.20 -11.41 -12.75
C PRO A 195 -4.51 -10.16 -13.58
N LEU A 196 -5.55 -9.40 -13.18
CA LEU A 196 -5.92 -8.16 -13.88
C LEU A 196 -4.84 -7.08 -13.78
N LEU A 197 -4.19 -6.94 -12.62
CA LEU A 197 -3.05 -6.02 -12.46
C LEU A 197 -1.90 -6.42 -13.37
N MET A 198 -1.57 -7.71 -13.45
CA MET A 198 -0.50 -8.19 -14.32
C MET A 198 -0.77 -7.81 -15.77
N GLU A 199 -1.96 -8.13 -16.28
CA GLU A 199 -2.35 -7.77 -17.64
C GLU A 199 -2.28 -6.25 -17.88
N HIS A 200 -2.90 -5.46 -17.01
CA HIS A 200 -2.92 -4.00 -17.12
C HIS A 200 -1.52 -3.35 -17.15
N ILE A 201 -0.56 -3.94 -16.43
CA ILE A 201 0.82 -3.46 -16.38
C ILE A 201 1.62 -3.95 -17.60
N THR A 202 1.43 -5.20 -18.04
CA THR A 202 2.19 -5.78 -19.15
C THR A 202 1.68 -5.40 -20.54
N GLU A 203 0.41 -5.02 -20.68
CA GLU A 203 -0.19 -4.48 -21.92
C GLU A 203 0.35 -3.08 -22.29
N ARG A 204 1.33 -2.55 -21.54
CA ARG A 204 2.09 -1.33 -21.87
C ARG A 204 3.07 -1.49 -23.07
N GLN A 205 3.00 -2.59 -23.83
CA GLN A 205 3.83 -2.85 -25.02
C GLN A 205 3.05 -2.72 -26.33
#